data_AF-M5BVN0-F1
#
_entry.id   AF-M5BVN0-F1
#
_cell.length_a   1.000
_cell.length_b   1.000
_cell.length_c   1.000
_cell.angle_alpha   90.00
_cell.angle_beta   90.00
_cell.angle_gamma   90.00
#
_symmetry.space_group_name_H-M   'P 1'
#
loop_
_entity.id
_entity.type
_entity.pdbx_description
1 polymer ?
#
loop_
_entity_poly.entity_id
_entity_poly.type
_entity_poly.pdbx_seq_one_letter_code
_entity_poly.pdbx_strand_id
1 'polypeptide(L)'
;MAFNPDAELDLVELYYATENTKYLAVSLFVLLICETFATIPLEVRHVWNSRWSFGRIMFHANRIWAPIMLAIYIPSLFIYDLSEKVSYVDTTARMFSECDS
;
A
#
# COMPACT_ATOMS: atom_id res chain seq x y z
N MET A 1 28.09 23.53 -0.17
CA MET A 1 26.72 23.12 0.21
C MET A 1 26.57 23.40 1.68
N ALA A 2 25.73 24.36 2.07
CA ALA A 2 25.50 24.69 3.46
C ALA A 2 24.55 23.65 4.06
N PHE A 3 24.96 23.03 5.16
CA PHE A 3 24.17 22.10 5.95
C PHE A 3 22.97 22.84 6.54
N ASN A 4 21.76 22.48 6.14
CA ASN A 4 20.53 23.11 6.61
C ASN A 4 19.80 22.14 7.57
N PRO A 5 19.92 22.33 8.90
CA PRO A 5 19.51 21.33 9.89
C PRO A 5 17.99 21.15 10.02
N ASP A 6 17.22 22.13 9.58
CA ASP A 6 15.75 22.10 9.44
C ASP A 6 15.29 21.13 8.33
N ALA A 7 15.99 21.09 7.20
CA ALA A 7 15.68 20.22 6.07
C ALA A 7 15.93 18.74 6.39
N GLU A 8 16.96 18.44 7.19
CA GLU A 8 17.21 17.06 7.65
C GLU A 8 16.14 16.60 8.66
N LEU A 9 15.67 17.50 9.54
CA LEU A 9 14.62 17.20 10.49
C LEU A 9 13.29 16.87 9.78
N ASP A 10 12.94 17.65 8.75
CA ASP A 10 11.72 17.48 7.95
C ASP A 10 11.72 16.15 7.17
N LEU A 11 12.89 15.75 6.64
CA LEU A 11 13.06 14.45 5.97
C LEU A 11 12.89 13.26 6.92
N VAL A 12 13.40 13.37 8.15
CA VAL A 12 13.25 12.32 9.16
C VAL A 12 11.79 12.19 9.60
N GLU A 13 11.12 13.32 9.84
CA GLU A 13 9.69 13.32 10.18
C GLU A 13 8.84 12.72 9.05
N LEU A 14 9.14 13.10 7.80
CA LEU A 14 8.48 12.55 6.61
C LEU A 14 8.75 11.04 6.45
N TYR A 15 9.97 10.58 6.74
CA TYR A 15 10.33 9.16 6.69
C TYR A 15 9.51 8.34 7.69
N TYR A 16 9.43 8.78 8.96
CA TYR A 16 8.64 8.10 9.98
C TYR A 16 7.13 8.14 9.69
N ALA A 17 6.62 9.26 9.18
CA ALA A 17 5.22 9.36 8.75
C ALA A 17 4.91 8.39 7.59
N THR A 18 5.84 8.24 6.65
CA THR A 18 5.71 7.35 5.50
C THR A 18 5.78 5.88 5.91
N GLU A 19 6.63 5.51 6.87
CA GLU A 19 6.70 4.14 7.37
C GLU A 19 5.43 3.72 8.11
N ASN A 20 4.90 4.58 8.99
CA ASN A 20 3.68 4.31 9.74
C ASN A 20 2.44 4.17 8.83
N THR A 21 2.36 4.99 7.77
CA THR A 21 1.25 4.91 6.82
C THR A 21 1.24 3.61 6.02
N LYS A 22 2.40 2.99 5.76
CA LYS A 22 2.49 1.65 5.12
C LYS A 22 1.85 0.57 5.97
N TYR A 23 2.24 0.48 7.24
CA TYR A 23 1.68 -0.51 8.16
C TYR A 23 0.19 -0.29 8.40
N LEU A 24 -0.25 0.97 8.46
CA LEU A 24 -1.66 1.33 8.58
C LEU A 24 -2.44 0.91 7.33
N ALA A 25 -1.90 1.16 6.12
CA ALA A 25 -2.53 0.76 4.87
C ALA A 25 -2.69 -0.76 4.76
N VAL A 26 -1.67 -1.53 5.13
CA VAL A 26 -1.75 -3.01 5.17
C VAL A 26 -2.79 -3.48 6.19
N SER A 27 -2.81 -2.87 7.38
CA SER A 27 -3.77 -3.23 8.43
C SER A 27 -5.21 -2.95 8.00
N LEU A 28 -5.47 -1.79 7.40
CA LEU A 28 -6.77 -1.44 6.83
C LEU A 28 -7.15 -2.36 5.67
N PHE A 29 -6.21 -2.76 4.83
CA PHE A 29 -6.44 -3.71 3.74
C PHE A 29 -6.89 -5.08 4.27
N VAL A 30 -6.22 -5.61 5.30
CA VAL A 30 -6.60 -6.88 5.93
C VAL A 30 -7.98 -6.78 6.58
N LEU A 31 -8.29 -5.68 7.27
CA LEU A 31 -9.62 -5.44 7.83
C LEU A 31 -10.69 -5.40 6.75
N LEU A 32 -10.45 -4.68 5.64
CA LEU A 32 -11.38 -4.54 4.54
C LEU A 32 -11.64 -5.88 3.84
N ILE A 33 -10.61 -6.72 3.70
CA ILE A 33 -10.75 -8.10 3.22
C ILE A 33 -11.60 -8.93 4.19
N CYS A 34 -11.30 -8.89 5.48
CA CYS A 34 -12.03 -9.64 6.49
C CYS A 34 -13.52 -9.26 6.53
N GLU A 35 -13.85 -7.96 6.51
CA GLU A 35 -15.23 -7.50 6.44
C GLU A 35 -15.92 -7.93 5.14
N THR A 36 -15.20 -7.89 4.02
CA THR A 36 -15.71 -8.35 2.73
C THR A 36 -16.05 -9.85 2.79
N PHE A 37 -15.14 -10.70 3.27
CA PHE A 37 -15.41 -12.13 3.43
C PHE A 37 -16.50 -12.44 4.47
N ALA A 38 -16.60 -11.66 5.54
CA ALA A 38 -17.65 -11.85 6.55
C ALA A 38 -19.05 -11.52 6.02
N THR A 39 -19.15 -10.56 5.09
CA THR A 39 -20.43 -10.10 4.53
C THR A 39 -20.87 -10.86 3.28
N ILE A 40 -19.92 -11.44 2.52
CA ILE A 40 -20.19 -12.29 1.34
C ILE A 40 -21.18 -13.44 1.61
N PRO A 41 -21.05 -14.29 2.65
CA PRO A 41 -21.95 -15.44 2.82
C PRO A 41 -23.40 -15.02 3.08
N LEU A 42 -23.61 -13.87 3.74
CA LEU A 42 -24.94 -13.32 3.95
C LEU A 42 -25.54 -12.76 2.66
N GLU A 43 -24.72 -12.13 1.81
CA GLU A 43 -25.12 -11.59 0.50
C GLU A 43 -25.38 -12.67 -0.53
N VAL A 44 -24.56 -13.70 -0.61
CA VAL A 44 -24.78 -14.84 -1.51
C VAL A 44 -26.10 -15.53 -1.17
N ARG A 45 -26.44 -15.64 0.12
CA ARG A 45 -27.69 -16.28 0.54
C ARG A 45 -28.95 -15.47 0.20
N HIS A 46 -28.91 -14.15 0.30
CA HIS A 46 -30.09 -13.29 0.12
C HIS A 46 -30.18 -12.59 -1.25
N VAL A 47 -29.04 -12.28 -1.87
CA VAL A 47 -28.95 -11.46 -3.08
C VAL A 47 -28.70 -12.30 -4.33
N TRP A 48 -27.81 -13.30 -4.26
CA TRP A 48 -27.49 -14.15 -5.44
C TRP A 48 -28.60 -15.13 -5.82
N ASN A 49 -29.49 -15.47 -4.88
CA ASN A 49 -30.66 -16.31 -5.16
C ASN A 49 -31.85 -15.50 -5.76
N SER A 50 -31.67 -14.18 -5.95
CA SER A 50 -32.68 -13.27 -6.49
C SER A 50 -32.38 -12.89 -7.95
N ARG A 51 -33.36 -12.37 -8.68
CA ARG A 51 -33.17 -11.96 -10.09
C ARG A 51 -32.12 -10.85 -10.16
N TRP A 52 -31.03 -11.12 -10.87
CA TRP A 52 -29.90 -10.21 -11.07
C TRP A 52 -30.38 -8.96 -11.83
N SER A 53 -30.52 -7.85 -11.10
CA SER A 53 -30.76 -6.52 -11.68
C SER A 53 -29.43 -5.82 -11.94
N PHE A 54 -29.34 -5.09 -13.07
CA PHE A 54 -28.16 -4.32 -13.47
C PHE A 54 -27.63 -3.41 -12.35
N GLY A 55 -28.53 -2.77 -11.59
CA GLY A 55 -28.12 -1.91 -10.46
C GLY A 55 -27.39 -2.66 -9.33
N ARG A 56 -27.73 -3.94 -9.08
CA ARG A 56 -27.04 -4.76 -8.08
C ARG A 56 -25.69 -5.26 -8.59
N ILE A 57 -25.60 -5.59 -9.87
CA ILE A 57 -24.32 -5.97 -10.51
C ILE A 57 -23.34 -4.80 -10.41
N MET A 58 -23.79 -3.59 -10.71
CA MET A 58 -22.95 -2.39 -10.65
C MET A 58 -22.53 -2.07 -9.20
N PHE A 59 -23.41 -2.31 -8.23
CA PHE A 59 -23.07 -2.20 -6.81
C PHE A 59 -22.01 -3.22 -6.37
N HIS A 60 -22.14 -4.49 -6.78
CA HIS A 60 -21.14 -5.53 -6.50
C HIS A 60 -19.81 -5.27 -7.22
N ALA A 61 -19.86 -4.80 -8.47
CA ALA A 61 -18.67 -4.42 -9.22
C ALA A 61 -17.93 -3.27 -8.52
N ASN A 62 -18.64 -2.23 -8.09
CA ASN A 62 -18.04 -1.11 -7.35
C ASN A 62 -17.47 -1.56 -5.99
N ARG A 63 -18.11 -2.53 -5.33
CA ARG A 63 -17.63 -3.10 -4.05
C ARG A 63 -16.41 -3.99 -4.21
N ILE A 64 -16.29 -4.73 -5.32
CA ILE A 64 -15.12 -5.58 -5.62
C ILE A 64 -13.98 -4.74 -6.22
N TRP A 65 -14.28 -3.61 -6.86
CA TRP A 65 -13.30 -2.71 -7.45
C TRP A 65 -12.33 -2.12 -6.43
N ALA A 66 -12.84 -1.65 -5.29
CA ALA A 66 -12.01 -1.08 -4.23
C ALA A 66 -10.95 -2.05 -3.68
N PRO A 67 -11.28 -3.30 -3.27
CA PRO A 67 -10.27 -4.25 -2.80
C PRO A 67 -9.33 -4.71 -3.92
N ILE A 68 -9.77 -4.79 -5.18
CA ILE A 68 -8.87 -5.10 -6.31
C ILE A 68 -7.84 -3.99 -6.49
N MET A 69 -8.27 -2.73 -6.53
CA MET A 69 -7.37 -1.59 -6.67
C MET A 69 -6.38 -1.53 -5.51
N LEU A 70 -6.87 -1.77 -4.29
CA LEU A 70 -6.02 -1.79 -3.10
C LEU A 70 -5.02 -2.96 -3.11
N ALA A 71 -5.43 -4.13 -3.62
CA ALA A 71 -4.57 -5.30 -3.78
C ALA A 71 -3.45 -5.10 -4.82
N ILE A 72 -3.67 -4.23 -5.83
CA ILE A 72 -2.63 -3.84 -6.80
C ILE A 72 -1.71 -2.75 -6.21
N TYR A 73 -2.29 -1.79 -5.48
CA TYR A 73 -1.57 -0.66 -4.92
C TYR A 73 -0.61 -1.06 -3.79
N ILE A 74 -1.03 -1.95 -2.89
CA ILE A 74 -0.24 -2.39 -1.74
C ILE A 74 1.13 -2.96 -2.18
N PRO A 75 1.22 -3.97 -3.08
CA PRO A 75 2.51 -4.47 -3.57
C PRO A 75 3.36 -3.41 -4.25
N SER A 76 2.76 -2.50 -5.03
CA SER A 76 3.51 -1.43 -5.70
C SER A 76 4.22 -0.55 -4.67
N LEU A 77 3.57 -0.25 -3.55
CA LEU A 77 4.08 0.60 -2.50
C LEU A 77 5.28 -0.02 -1.76
N PHE A 78 5.33 -1.36 -1.68
CA PHE A 78 6.49 -2.10 -1.17
C PHE A 78 7.60 -2.27 -2.21
N ILE A 79 7.27 -2.47 -3.48
CA ILE A 79 8.25 -2.64 -4.57
C ILE A 79 9.03 -1.34 -4.81
N TYR A 80 8.36 -0.18 -4.80
CA TYR A 80 9.04 1.11 -4.93
C TYR A 80 9.99 1.40 -3.75
N ASP A 81 9.55 1.10 -2.52
CA ASP A 81 10.39 1.29 -1.31
C ASP A 81 11.62 0.37 -1.31
N LEU A 82 11.46 -0.89 -1.73
CA LEU A 82 12.60 -1.80 -1.89
C LEU A 82 13.57 -1.30 -2.96
N SER A 83 13.06 -0.81 -4.09
CA SER A 83 13.89 -0.29 -5.18
C SER A 83 14.72 0.92 -4.73
N GLU A 84 14.13 1.82 -3.95
CA GLU A 84 14.80 3.02 -3.46
C GLU A 84 15.88 2.66 -2.42
N LYS A 85 15.57 1.78 -1.46
CA LYS A 85 16.53 1.28 -0.46
C LYS A 85 17.70 0.51 -1.10
N VAL A 86 17.44 -0.31 -2.11
CA VAL A 86 18.49 -1.03 -2.86
C VAL A 86 19.40 -0.04 -3.60
N SER A 87 18.85 1.01 -4.21
CA SER A 87 19.65 2.02 -4.91
C SER A 87 20.53 2.83 -3.97
N TYR A 88 20.05 3.17 -2.78
CA TYR A 88 20.84 3.85 -1.75
C TYR A 88 22.01 2.99 -1.23
N VAL A 89 21.75 1.70 -0.99
CA VAL A 89 22.79 0.75 -0.52
C VAL A 89 23.86 0.52 -1.59
N ASP A 90 23.49 0.41 -2.86
CA ASP A 90 24.47 0.25 -3.95
C ASP A 90 25.34 1.51 -4.12
N THR A 91 24.75 2.69 -3.93
CA THR A 91 25.49 3.97 -4.04
C THR A 91 26.48 4.16 -2.89
N THR A 92 26.09 3.83 -1.65
CA THR A 92 27.00 3.92 -0.49
C THR A 92 28.09 2.86 -0.53
N ALA A 93 27.78 1.65 -1.01
CA ALA A 93 28.78 0.60 -1.22
C ALA A 93 29.86 1.00 -2.25
N ARG A 94 29.47 1.69 -3.34
CA ARG A 94 30.43 2.23 -4.31
C ARG A 94 31.31 3.33 -3.73
N MET A 95 30.74 4.27 -2.98
CA MET A 95 31.53 5.33 -2.32
C MET A 95 32.56 4.77 -1.34
N PHE A 96 32.23 3.71 -0.60
CA PHE A 96 33.19 3.06 0.30
C PHE A 96 34.32 2.36 -0.47
N SER A 97 34.00 1.70 -1.58
CA SER A 97 35.00 1.06 -2.46
C SER A 97 36.00 2.06 -3.06
N GLU A 98 35.59 3.30 -3.31
CA GLU A 98 36.43 4.33 -3.92
C GLU A 98 37.33 5.06 -2.91
N CYS A 99 36.99 5.02 -1.61
CA CYS A 99 37.85 5.52 -0.53
C CYS A 99 38.96 4.53 -0.12
N ASP A 100 38.82 3.26 -0.47
CA ASP A 100 39.78 2.19 -0.13
C ASP A 100 40.84 1.91 -1.23
N SER A 101 40.79 2.63 -2.36
CA SER A 101 41.82 2.62 -3.43
C SER A 101 42.67 3.90 -3.42
#